data_AF-A0A7C6LQI7-F1
#
_entry.id   AF-A0A7C6LQI7-F1
#
_cell.length_a   1.000
_cell.length_b   1.000
_cell.length_c   1.000
_cell.angle_alpha   90.00
_cell.angle_beta   90.00
_cell.angle_gamma   90.00
#
_symmetry.space_group_name_H-M   'P 1'
#
loop_
_entity.id
_entity.type
_entity.pdbx_description
1 polymer ?
#
loop_
_entity_poly.entity_id
_entity_poly.type
_entity_poly.pdbx_seq_one_letter_code
_entity_poly.pdbx_strand_id
1 'polypeptide(L)'
;MVLFGTKLIFVPGTEVEFAANICDDAVIMSRKFIIVPGTKKDTMQYKNPHHKKRKNTHALEVSCGKCKKPVAIYQKAGKGNLIKMLVSRVVEAEVDLENLEGHFSCPKCGLELARKGKHENKLTFWIIRGKINYKRLDNYPL
;
A
#
# COMPACT_ATOMS: atom_id res chain seq x y z
N MET A 1 3.69 52.70 27.67
CA MET A 1 2.37 53.16 28.12
C MET A 1 1.36 52.93 27.02
N VAL A 2 0.86 51.70 26.91
CA VAL A 2 -0.50 51.32 26.48
C VAL A 2 -0.76 50.07 27.32
N LEU A 3 -1.81 50.13 28.14
CA LEU A 3 -2.05 49.22 29.27
C LEU A 3 -3.12 48.20 28.89
N PHE A 4 -2.76 46.91 28.99
CA PHE A 4 -3.47 45.79 29.62
C PHE A 4 -2.44 44.66 29.53
N GLY A 5 -1.76 44.31 30.60
CA GLY A 5 -2.37 43.53 31.68
C GLY A 5 -1.93 42.08 31.51
N THR A 6 -0.88 41.71 32.26
CA THR A 6 -0.50 40.35 32.68
C THR A 6 0.00 39.33 31.64
N LYS A 7 1.34 39.29 31.52
CA LYS A 7 2.16 38.08 31.68
C LYS A 7 1.92 36.94 30.67
N LEU A 8 2.64 36.98 29.55
CA LEU A 8 2.89 35.80 28.73
C LEU A 8 4.19 35.13 29.19
N ILE A 9 4.03 34.03 29.93
CA ILE A 9 5.04 32.97 30.02
C ILE A 9 4.47 31.82 29.19
N PHE A 10 5.17 31.38 28.15
CA PHE A 10 4.86 30.13 27.47
C PHE A 10 6.13 29.29 27.28
N VAL A 11 5.99 28.04 27.71
CA VAL A 11 6.98 26.97 27.89
C VAL A 11 7.16 26.22 26.56
N PRO A 12 8.35 25.65 26.25
CA PRO A 12 8.61 24.98 24.97
C PRO A 12 7.91 23.62 24.87
N GLY A 13 7.38 23.29 23.68
CA GLY A 13 6.80 21.97 23.42
C GLY A 13 5.76 21.99 22.31
N THR A 14 6.17 22.21 21.06
CA THR A 14 5.29 21.97 19.90
C THR A 14 5.26 20.47 19.60
N GLU A 15 4.21 19.81 20.08
CA GLU A 15 3.76 18.51 19.59
C GLU A 15 3.28 18.70 18.15
N VAL A 16 3.88 17.97 17.22
CA VAL A 16 3.46 17.90 15.82
C VAL A 16 2.17 17.10 15.74
N GLU A 17 1.09 17.78 15.34
CA GLU A 17 -0.22 17.16 15.09
C GLU A 17 -0.09 16.08 14.01
N PHE A 18 -0.23 14.81 14.40
CA PHE A 18 -0.56 13.75 13.47
C PHE A 18 -2.05 13.86 13.16
N ALA A 19 -2.37 14.29 11.95
CA ALA A 19 -3.71 14.24 11.38
C ALA A 19 -4.20 12.77 11.35
N ALA A 20 -4.91 12.38 12.41
CA ALA A 20 -5.74 11.19 12.43
C ALA A 20 -7.01 11.53 11.64
N ASN A 21 -7.07 11.05 10.40
CA ASN A 21 -8.33 11.01 9.66
C ASN A 21 -9.26 10.01 10.35
N ILE A 22 -10.10 10.58 11.21
CA ILE A 22 -11.39 10.06 11.64
C ILE A 22 -12.19 9.75 10.37
N CYS A 23 -12.61 8.50 10.22
CA CYS A 23 -13.83 8.19 9.51
C CYS A 23 -14.74 7.45 10.50
N ASP A 24 -15.83 8.16 10.78
CA ASP A 24 -16.92 7.84 11.68
C ASP A 24 -17.51 6.45 11.41
N ASP A 25 -17.84 5.74 12.50
CA ASP A 25 -19.11 5.03 12.67
C ASP A 25 -19.11 4.35 14.05
N ALA A 26 -19.30 5.16 15.08
CA ALA A 26 -19.70 4.67 16.39
C ALA A 26 -21.22 4.44 16.38
N VAL A 27 -21.67 3.23 16.04
CA VAL A 27 -23.05 2.82 16.35
C VAL A 27 -23.09 2.32 17.79
N ILE A 28 -23.57 3.20 18.67
CA ILE A 28 -24.00 2.86 20.02
C ILE A 28 -25.23 1.94 19.89
N MET A 29 -25.13 0.67 20.29
CA MET A 29 -26.22 -0.01 21.01
C MET A 29 -25.77 -1.35 21.61
N SER A 30 -26.05 -1.48 22.90
CA SER A 30 -25.77 -2.58 23.80
C SER A 30 -26.19 -3.95 23.25
N ARG A 31 -25.21 -4.83 22.98
CA ARG A 31 -25.24 -6.27 23.24
C ARG A 31 -23.87 -6.85 22.90
N LYS A 32 -23.40 -7.77 23.72
CA LYS A 32 -22.07 -8.39 23.70
C LYS A 32 -21.81 -9.07 22.34
N PHE A 33 -21.26 -8.32 21.37
CA PHE A 33 -20.79 -8.88 20.11
C PHE A 33 -19.37 -9.42 20.33
N ILE A 34 -19.21 -10.72 20.07
CA ILE A 34 -17.89 -11.30 19.80
C ILE A 34 -17.36 -10.53 18.59
N ILE A 35 -16.32 -9.72 18.80
CA ILE A 35 -15.63 -9.04 17.70
C ILE A 35 -14.90 -10.15 16.94
N VAL A 36 -15.57 -10.76 15.96
CA VAL A 36 -14.87 -11.36 14.84
C VAL A 36 -14.20 -10.19 14.12
N PRO A 37 -12.85 -10.13 14.03
CA PRO A 37 -12.19 -9.13 13.22
C PRO A 37 -12.55 -9.43 11.77
N GLY A 38 -13.66 -8.85 11.31
CA GLY A 38 -13.99 -8.73 9.90
C GLY A 38 -12.80 -8.02 9.27
N THR A 39 -12.05 -8.74 8.44
CA THR A 39 -10.92 -8.21 7.70
C THR A 39 -11.44 -7.05 6.86
N LYS A 40 -11.25 -5.81 7.33
CA LYS A 40 -11.44 -4.61 6.53
C LYS A 40 -10.62 -4.86 5.26
N LYS A 41 -11.29 -4.93 4.12
CA LYS A 41 -10.62 -5.09 2.83
C LYS A 41 -9.87 -3.79 2.60
N ASP A 42 -8.61 -3.74 3.06
CA ASP A 42 -7.71 -2.61 2.86
C ASP A 42 -7.52 -2.47 1.35
N THR A 43 -8.40 -1.68 0.74
CA THR A 43 -8.35 -1.39 -0.69
C THR A 43 -7.17 -0.46 -0.86
N MET A 44 -6.20 -0.88 -1.68
CA MET A 44 -5.00 -0.11 -1.92
C MET A 44 -5.39 1.22 -2.61
N GLN A 45 -4.58 2.26 -2.42
CA GLN A 45 -4.93 3.63 -2.83
C GLN A 45 -5.19 3.76 -4.35
N TYR A 46 -4.43 3.05 -5.19
CA TYR A 46 -4.49 3.19 -6.64
C TYR A 46 -4.95 1.89 -7.30
N LYS A 47 -6.01 1.99 -8.12
CA LYS A 47 -6.43 0.93 -9.04
C LYS A 47 -5.77 1.15 -10.38
N ASN A 48 -5.22 0.08 -10.96
CA ASN A 48 -4.51 0.18 -12.22
C ASN A 48 -5.49 0.10 -13.41
N PRO A 49 -5.66 1.15 -14.22
CA PRO A 49 -6.57 1.12 -15.37
C PRO A 49 -6.05 0.22 -16.50
N HIS A 50 -4.76 -0.09 -16.53
CA HIS A 50 -4.15 -0.97 -17.53
C HIS A 50 -4.25 -2.47 -17.19
N HIS A 51 -4.96 -2.82 -16.11
CA HIS A 51 -5.11 -4.21 -15.68
C HIS A 51 -5.88 -5.04 -16.72
N LYS A 52 -5.28 -6.16 -17.16
CA LYS A 52 -5.94 -7.14 -18.05
C LYS A 52 -6.04 -8.49 -17.37
N LYS A 53 -7.27 -8.93 -17.08
CA LYS A 53 -7.55 -10.25 -16.51
C LYS A 53 -7.09 -11.36 -17.45
N ARG A 54 -6.45 -12.38 -16.89
CA ARG A 54 -6.00 -13.58 -17.61
C ARG A 54 -6.50 -14.85 -16.91
N LYS A 55 -6.85 -15.87 -17.70
CA LYS A 55 -7.22 -17.20 -17.20
C LYS A 55 -6.02 -17.87 -16.50
N ASN A 56 -6.28 -18.78 -15.57
CA ASN A 56 -5.28 -19.55 -14.82
C ASN A 56 -4.26 -18.69 -14.04
N THR A 57 -4.75 -17.60 -13.45
CA THR A 57 -3.96 -16.73 -12.59
C THR A 57 -4.49 -16.72 -11.18
N HIS A 58 -3.64 -16.37 -10.23
CA HIS A 58 -4.01 -16.18 -8.83
C HIS A 58 -3.52 -14.82 -8.35
N ALA A 59 -4.24 -14.26 -7.39
CA ALA A 59 -3.85 -13.03 -6.73
C ALA A 59 -2.70 -13.28 -5.77
N LEU A 60 -1.76 -12.35 -5.77
CA LEU A 60 -0.58 -12.37 -4.93
C LEU A 60 -0.47 -11.01 -4.25
N GLU A 61 -0.52 -11.00 -2.93
CA GLU A 61 -0.17 -9.81 -2.16
C GLU A 61 1.34 -9.67 -2.13
N VAL A 62 1.85 -8.54 -2.60
CA VAL A 62 3.26 -8.18 -2.57
C VAL A 62 3.47 -7.17 -1.46
N SER A 63 4.30 -7.52 -0.49
CA SER A 63 4.64 -6.68 0.66
C SER A 63 6.13 -6.36 0.72
N CYS A 64 6.43 -5.25 1.37
CA CYS A 64 7.79 -4.79 1.63
C CYS A 64 8.54 -5.77 2.55
N GLY A 65 9.75 -6.19 2.18
CA GLY A 65 10.55 -7.11 2.98
C GLY A 65 10.98 -6.54 4.34
N LYS A 66 11.27 -5.24 4.39
CA LYS A 66 11.71 -4.54 5.62
C LYS A 66 10.54 -4.18 6.54
N CYS A 67 9.48 -3.64 5.96
CA CYS A 67 8.41 -2.95 6.68
C CYS A 67 7.10 -3.74 6.72
N LYS A 68 7.02 -4.87 6.00
CA LYS A 68 5.87 -5.79 5.91
C LYS A 68 4.56 -5.16 5.45
N LYS A 69 4.55 -3.88 5.09
CA LYS A 69 3.39 -3.19 4.51
C LYS A 69 3.06 -3.80 3.14
N PRO A 70 1.80 -4.14 2.84
CA PRO A 70 1.38 -4.48 1.47
C PRO A 70 1.60 -3.28 0.55
N VAL A 71 2.12 -3.53 -0.65
CA VAL A 71 2.48 -2.48 -1.62
C VAL A 71 1.75 -2.66 -2.94
N ALA A 72 1.48 -3.90 -3.34
CA ALA A 72 0.69 -4.17 -4.55
C ALA A 72 -0.02 -5.51 -4.47
N ILE A 73 -1.16 -5.61 -5.17
CA ILE A 73 -1.81 -6.87 -5.51
C ILE A 73 -1.47 -7.22 -6.96
N TYR A 74 -0.84 -8.37 -7.15
CA TYR A 74 -0.32 -8.81 -8.43
C TYR A 74 -1.01 -10.09 -8.91
N GLN A 75 -1.41 -10.11 -10.17
CA GLN A 75 -1.98 -11.30 -10.81
C GLN A 75 -0.86 -12.16 -11.41
N LYS A 76 -0.53 -13.26 -10.72
CA LYS A 76 0.55 -14.16 -11.12
C LYS A 76 0.01 -15.38 -11.89
N ALA A 77 0.71 -15.74 -12.96
CA ALA A 77 0.52 -17.00 -13.67
C ALA A 77 1.62 -18.00 -13.27
N GLY A 78 1.26 -19.29 -13.19
CA GLY A 78 2.21 -20.38 -12.91
C GLY A 78 2.73 -20.45 -11.47
N LYS A 79 3.56 -21.46 -11.17
CA LYS A 79 4.00 -21.82 -9.80
C LYS A 79 5.39 -21.29 -9.40
N GLY A 80 6.18 -20.74 -10.32
CA GLY A 80 7.56 -20.29 -10.05
C GLY A 80 7.68 -19.04 -9.16
N ASN A 81 8.91 -18.62 -8.85
CA ASN A 81 9.17 -17.41 -8.06
C ASN A 81 8.76 -16.11 -8.77
N LEU A 82 8.45 -15.07 -7.99
CA LEU A 82 8.16 -13.74 -8.53
C LEU A 82 9.49 -13.01 -8.85
N ILE A 83 9.88 -13.01 -10.12
CA ILE A 83 11.13 -12.36 -10.60
C ILE A 83 10.85 -10.96 -11.16
N LYS A 84 9.69 -10.79 -11.79
CA LYS A 84 9.30 -9.55 -12.47
C LYS A 84 7.79 -9.30 -12.30
N MET A 85 7.41 -8.03 -12.27
CA MET A 85 6.03 -7.59 -12.23
C MET A 85 5.74 -6.75 -13.47
N LEU A 86 4.85 -7.22 -14.34
CA LEU A 86 4.38 -6.42 -15.46
C LEU A 86 3.28 -5.48 -14.97
N VAL A 87 3.34 -4.20 -15.35
CA VAL A 87 2.32 -3.21 -14.96
C VAL A 87 0.92 -3.69 -15.32
N SER A 88 0.72 -4.22 -16.53
CA SER A 88 -0.57 -4.78 -16.99
C SER A 88 -1.19 -5.90 -16.12
N ARG A 89 -0.42 -6.50 -15.21
CA ARG A 89 -0.87 -7.57 -14.30
C ARG A 89 -1.02 -7.11 -12.85
N VAL A 90 -0.62 -5.88 -12.54
CA VAL A 90 -0.90 -5.26 -11.24
C VAL A 90 -2.38 -4.91 -11.21
N VAL A 91 -3.09 -5.31 -10.15
CA VAL A 91 -4.51 -5.01 -9.96
C VAL A 91 -4.65 -3.69 -9.21
N GLU A 92 -4.01 -3.62 -8.06
CA GLU A 92 -4.02 -2.45 -7.17
C GLU A 92 -2.63 -2.23 -6.59
N ALA A 93 -2.28 -0.99 -6.29
CA ALA A 93 -1.02 -0.63 -5.64
C ALA A 93 -1.17 0.58 -4.72
N GLU A 94 -0.22 0.72 -3.81
CA GLU A 94 -0.13 1.87 -2.89
C GLU A 94 0.51 3.08 -3.59
N VAL A 95 1.23 2.86 -4.68
CA VAL A 95 1.90 3.89 -5.47
C VAL A 95 1.24 4.01 -6.83
N ASP A 96 1.18 5.23 -7.35
CA ASP A 96 0.76 5.50 -8.71
C ASP A 96 1.75 4.84 -9.67
N LEU A 97 1.27 3.94 -10.55
CA LEU A 97 2.12 3.24 -11.52
C LEU A 97 2.29 4.01 -12.84
N GLU A 98 1.41 4.96 -13.15
CA GLU A 98 1.43 5.72 -14.40
C GLU A 98 2.44 6.86 -14.32
N ASN A 99 2.42 7.58 -13.20
CA ASN A 99 3.27 8.73 -12.93
C ASN A 99 4.63 8.34 -12.33
N LEU A 100 4.90 7.05 -12.14
CA LEU A 100 6.17 6.59 -11.59
C LEU A 100 7.27 6.66 -12.64
N GLU A 101 8.00 7.77 -12.66
CA GLU A 101 9.15 7.95 -13.56
C GLU A 101 10.32 7.04 -13.17
N GLY A 102 10.51 6.80 -11.87
CA GLY A 102 11.65 6.08 -11.29
C GLY A 102 11.44 4.59 -10.98
N HIS A 103 12.21 4.10 -10.01
CA HIS A 103 12.13 2.73 -9.50
C HIS A 103 10.92 2.52 -8.56
N PHE A 104 10.50 1.27 -8.41
CA PHE A 104 9.41 0.90 -7.50
C PHE A 104 9.94 0.87 -6.07
N SER A 105 9.64 1.92 -5.31
CA SER A 105 10.04 2.10 -3.91
C SER A 105 8.85 1.95 -2.96
N CYS A 106 9.13 1.60 -1.72
CA CYS A 106 8.08 1.52 -0.70
C CYS A 106 7.73 2.92 -0.16
N PRO A 107 6.45 3.32 -0.13
CA PRO A 107 6.04 4.64 0.36
C PRO A 107 6.26 4.84 1.87
N LYS A 108 6.38 3.74 2.65
CA LYS A 108 6.59 3.81 4.10
C LYS A 108 8.06 3.94 4.50
N CYS A 109 8.96 3.25 3.79
CA CYS A 109 10.36 3.13 4.21
C CYS A 109 11.38 3.61 3.16
N GLY A 110 10.92 4.04 1.98
CA GLY A 110 11.77 4.50 0.88
C GLY A 110 12.64 3.42 0.23
N LEU A 111 12.54 2.17 0.67
CA LEU A 111 13.37 1.09 0.15
C LEU A 111 13.02 0.78 -1.30
N GLU A 112 14.02 0.71 -2.16
CA GLU A 112 13.87 0.22 -3.53
C GLU A 112 13.52 -1.27 -3.52
N LEU A 113 12.34 -1.61 -4.01
CA LEU A 113 11.80 -2.97 -4.07
C LEU A 113 12.04 -3.59 -5.44
N ALA A 114 11.89 -2.81 -6.51
CA ALA A 114 12.07 -3.27 -7.88
C ALA A 114 12.56 -2.16 -8.81
N ARG A 115 13.40 -2.52 -9.78
CA ARG A 115 13.92 -1.61 -10.80
C ARG A 115 13.00 -1.55 -12.00
N LYS A 116 12.65 -0.35 -12.41
CA LYS A 116 11.89 -0.10 -13.65
C LYS A 116 12.71 -0.54 -14.86
N GLY A 117 12.07 -1.22 -15.80
CA GLY A 117 12.63 -1.66 -17.07
C GLY A 117 11.54 -2.01 -18.07
N LYS A 118 11.93 -2.62 -19.19
CA LYS A 118 11.01 -3.09 -20.23
C LYS A 118 11.20 -4.58 -20.48
N HIS A 119 10.11 -5.28 -20.72
CA HIS A 119 10.12 -6.68 -21.15
C HIS A 119 9.08 -6.84 -22.27
N GLU A 120 9.50 -7.26 -23.46
CA GLU A 120 8.62 -7.37 -24.64
C GLU A 120 7.83 -6.07 -24.92
N ASN A 121 8.52 -4.92 -24.89
CA ASN A 121 7.95 -3.57 -25.01
C ASN A 121 6.94 -3.16 -23.93
N LYS A 122 6.73 -3.97 -22.89
CA LYS A 122 5.84 -3.64 -21.76
C LYS A 122 6.63 -3.15 -20.56
N LEU A 123 6.11 -2.12 -19.89
CA LEU A 123 6.64 -1.63 -18.63
C LEU A 123 6.63 -2.75 -17.59
N THR A 124 7.80 -3.00 -17.03
CA THR A 124 8.06 -4.12 -16.13
C THR A 124 8.96 -3.67 -14.99
N PHE A 125 8.63 -4.09 -13.77
CA PHE A 125 9.48 -3.91 -12.60
C PHE A 125 10.22 -5.20 -12.31
N TRP A 126 11.55 -5.12 -12.34
CA TRP A 126 12.48 -6.20 -12.02
C TRP A 126 12.73 -6.22 -10.52
N ILE A 127 12.31 -7.30 -9.88
CA ILE A 127 12.36 -7.38 -8.42
C ILE A 127 13.80 -7.54 -7.94
N ILE A 128 14.15 -6.77 -6.91
CA ILE A 128 15.40 -6.96 -6.19
C ILE A 128 15.20 -8.11 -5.20
N ARG A 129 16.04 -9.14 -5.32
CA ARG A 129 15.96 -10.34 -4.50
C ARG A 129 16.03 -9.99 -3.01
N GLY A 130 15.16 -10.61 -2.22
CA GLY A 130 15.11 -10.43 -0.75
C GLY A 130 14.53 -9.09 -0.27
N LYS A 131 14.10 -8.19 -1.17
CA LYS A 131 13.50 -6.91 -0.78
C LYS A 131 11.98 -6.94 -0.66
N ILE A 132 11.34 -7.97 -1.20
CA ILE A 132 9.89 -8.16 -1.13
C ILE A 132 9.55 -9.53 -0.54
N ASN A 133 8.41 -9.55 0.15
CA ASN A 133 7.71 -10.76 0.53
C ASN A 133 6.44 -10.86 -0.31
N TYR A 134 5.95 -12.07 -0.51
CA TYR A 134 4.69 -12.25 -1.21
C TYR A 134 3.89 -13.38 -0.59
N LYS A 135 2.57 -13.22 -0.59
CA LYS A 135 1.61 -14.21 -0.08
C LYS A 135 0.52 -14.43 -1.12
N ARG A 136 0.14 -15.68 -1.35
CA ARG A 136 -1.02 -16.01 -2.18
C ARG A 136 -2.30 -15.61 -1.45
N LEU A 137 -3.21 -14.96 -2.19
CA LEU A 137 -4.56 -14.68 -1.73
C LEU A 137 -5.52 -15.63 -2.45
N ASP A 138 -6.14 -16.54 -1.70
CA ASP A 138 -7.03 -17.54 -2.27
C ASP A 138 -8.43 -16.99 -2.58
N ASN A 139 -8.88 -15.97 -1.84
CA ASN A 139 -10.24 -15.41 -1.91
C ASN A 139 -10.29 -13.97 -2.45
N TYR A 140 -9.32 -13.55 -3.27
CA TYR A 140 -9.32 -12.19 -3.83
C TYR A 140 -10.05 -12.15 -5.18
N PRO A 141 -11.08 -11.30 -5.36
CA PRO A 141 -11.78 -11.18 -6.63
C PRO A 141 -10.89 -10.49 -7.66
N LEU A 142 -10.44 -11.27 -8.66
CA LEU A 142 -9.65 -10.79 -9.79
C LEU A 142 -10.53 -10.24 -10.91
#